data_AF-A0A7W4I5W4-F1
#
_entry.id   AF-A0A7W4I5W4-F1
#
_cell.length_a   1.000
_cell.length_b   1.000
_cell.length_c   1.000
_cell.angle_alpha   90.00
_cell.angle_beta   90.00
_cell.angle_gamma   90.00
#
_symmetry.space_group_name_H-M   'P 1'
#
loop_
_entity.id
_entity.type
_entity.pdbx_description
1 polymer ?
#
loop_
_entity_poly.entity_id
_entity_poly.type
_entity_poly.pdbx_seq_one_letter_code
_entity_poly.pdbx_strand_id
1 'polypeptide(L)'
;MRPSKYDWKRLDPRVDAMLAEGMRVTQVAQALEMRVQTVRDRLSYRRRRPPQDAPKPAPPPLIDRSCLNCGAGFSVRSPFLRLCPTCRAEC
;
A
#
# COMPACT_ATOMS: atom_id res chain seq x y z
N MET A 1 2.86 7.39 -8.42
CA MET A 1 3.93 7.30 -7.40
C MET A 1 4.99 8.33 -7.75
N ARG A 2 5.28 9.30 -6.88
CA ARG A 2 6.38 10.24 -7.11
C ARG A 2 7.70 9.48 -6.98
N PRO A 3 8.66 9.61 -7.92
CA PRO A 3 9.97 8.99 -7.76
C PRO A 3 10.63 9.57 -6.51
N SER A 4 11.09 8.70 -5.61
CA SER A 4 11.89 9.14 -4.47
C SER A 4 13.19 9.76 -5.01
N LYS A 5 13.66 10.85 -4.40
CA LYS A 5 14.93 11.51 -4.77
C LYS A 5 16.13 10.56 -4.70
N TYR A 6 16.01 9.47 -3.96
CA TYR A 6 17.09 8.51 -3.70
C TYR A 6 16.83 7.19 -4.43
N ASP A 7 17.88 6.65 -5.06
CA ASP A 7 17.84 5.31 -5.65
C ASP A 7 17.92 4.24 -4.55
N TRP A 8 16.77 3.95 -3.96
CA TRP A 8 16.67 2.97 -2.88
C TRP A 8 17.01 1.54 -3.33
N LYS A 9 16.89 1.22 -4.63
CA LYS A 9 17.28 -0.11 -5.13
C LYS A 9 18.78 -0.35 -4.93
N ARG A 10 19.61 0.70 -5.08
CA ARG A 10 21.06 0.63 -4.84
C ARG A 10 21.45 0.87 -3.38
N LEU A 11 20.65 1.66 -2.65
CA LEU A 11 20.95 2.00 -1.26
C LEU A 11 20.51 0.93 -0.26
N ASP A 12 19.40 0.23 -0.49
CA ASP A 12 18.87 -0.79 0.44
C ASP A 12 19.91 -1.88 0.76
N PRO A 13 20.61 -2.50 -0.21
CA PRO A 13 21.64 -3.51 0.10
C PRO A 13 22.79 -2.95 0.94
N ARG A 14 23.18 -1.68 0.73
CA ARG A 14 24.22 -1.02 1.52
C ARG A 14 23.75 -0.75 2.95
N VAL A 15 22.50 -0.30 3.11
CA VAL A 15 21.87 -0.11 4.43
C VAL A 15 21.80 -1.45 5.17
N ASP A 16 21.41 -2.53 4.50
CA ASP A 16 21.33 -3.87 5.09
C ASP A 16 22.71 -4.39 5.51
N ALA A 17 23.75 -4.20 4.68
CA ALA A 17 25.12 -4.57 5.04
C ALA A 17 25.60 -3.81 6.30
N MET A 18 25.40 -2.49 6.35
CA MET A 18 25.81 -1.69 7.52
C MET A 18 25.05 -2.07 8.80
N LEU A 19 23.76 -2.37 8.69
CA LEU A 19 22.97 -2.84 9.83
C LEU A 19 23.41 -4.23 10.28
N ALA A 20 23.80 -5.12 9.36
CA ALA A 20 24.34 -6.45 9.67
C ALA A 20 25.71 -6.38 10.38
N GLU A 21 26.51 -5.37 10.07
CA GLU A 21 27.76 -5.04 10.79
C GLU A 21 27.50 -4.44 12.20
N GLY A 22 26.25 -4.27 12.60
CA GLY A 22 25.87 -3.75 13.91
C GLY A 22 25.82 -2.22 14.01
N MET A 23 25.92 -1.50 12.89
CA MET A 23 25.82 -0.04 12.90
C MET A 23 24.42 0.42 13.30
N ARG A 24 24.35 1.50 14.08
CA ARG A 24 23.08 2.16 14.40
C ARG A 24 22.56 2.95 13.20
N VAL A 25 21.25 3.14 13.11
CA VAL A 25 20.60 3.93 12.04
C VAL A 25 21.18 5.35 11.90
N THR A 26 21.65 5.96 12.99
CA THR A 26 22.34 7.25 12.97
C THR A 26 23.69 7.19 12.24
N GLN A 27 24.46 6.13 12.47
CA GLN A 27 25.75 5.90 11.80
C GLN A 27 25.54 5.58 10.32
N VAL A 28 24.53 4.77 9.99
CA VAL A 28 24.14 4.50 8.60
C VAL A 28 23.76 5.78 7.87
N ALA A 29 22.99 6.65 8.52
CA ALA A 29 22.59 7.93 7.94
C ALA A 29 23.80 8.87 7.71
N GLN A 30 24.75 8.90 8.65
CA GLN A 30 26.01 9.63 8.48
C GLN A 30 26.84 9.07 7.33
N ALA A 31 27.00 7.74 7.24
CA ALA A 31 27.77 7.06 6.20
C ALA A 31 27.18 7.24 4.79
N LEU A 32 25.86 7.47 4.70
CA LEU A 32 25.16 7.74 3.44
C LEU A 32 24.99 9.25 3.16
N GLU A 33 25.46 10.13 4.04
CA GLU A 33 25.24 11.58 3.98
C GLU A 33 23.73 11.94 3.86
N MET A 34 22.89 11.18 4.56
CA MET A 34 21.43 11.31 4.55
C MET A 34 20.89 11.75 5.91
N ARG A 35 19.68 12.33 5.92
CA ARG A 35 18.97 12.59 7.17
C ARG A 35 18.57 11.27 7.83
N VAL A 36 18.80 11.15 9.14
CA VAL A 36 18.39 9.99 9.95
C VAL A 36 16.92 9.65 9.76
N GLN A 37 16.05 10.66 9.69
CA GLN A 37 14.62 10.47 9.50
C GLN A 37 14.28 9.80 8.15
N THR A 38 15.06 10.07 7.10
CA THR A 38 14.88 9.45 5.78
C THR A 38 15.18 7.96 5.82
N VAL A 39 16.25 7.56 6.52
CA VAL A 39 16.58 6.14 6.71
C VAL A 39 15.53 5.44 7.58
N ARG A 40 15.08 6.09 8.66
CA ARG A 40 13.99 5.55 9.52
C ARG A 40 12.68 5.36 8.76
N ASP A 41 12.29 6.34 7.96
CA ASP A 41 11.07 6.28 7.15
C ASP A 41 11.17 5.14 6.12
N ARG A 42 12.32 5.00 5.45
CA ARG A 42 12.56 3.87 4.54
C ARG A 42 12.43 2.52 5.24
N LEU A 43 13.06 2.34 6.40
CA LEU A 43 13.00 1.09 7.16
C LEU A 43 11.57 0.79 7.63
N SER A 44 10.83 1.80 8.08
CA SER A 44 9.40 1.68 8.42
C SER A 44 8.57 1.28 7.21
N TYR A 45 8.79 1.92 6.06
CA TYR A 45 8.13 1.57 4.81
C TYR A 45 8.43 0.14 4.37
N ARG A 46 9.68 -0.33 4.50
CA ARG A 46 10.08 -1.72 4.21
C ARG A 46 9.34 -2.72 5.10
N ARG A 47 9.17 -2.43 6.39
CA ARG A 47 8.40 -3.29 7.32
C ARG A 47 6.91 -3.31 7.00
N ARG A 48 6.35 -2.18 6.56
CA ARG A 48 4.93 -2.04 6.24
C ARG A 48 4.58 -2.51 4.83
N ARG A 49 5.56 -2.60 3.94
CA ARG A 49 5.32 -3.10 2.60
C ARG A 49 5.09 -4.61 2.75
N PRO A 50 3.88 -5.11 2.48
CA PRO A 50 3.73 -6.54 2.33
C PRO A 50 4.68 -6.99 1.21
N PRO A 51 5.25 -8.21 1.27
CA PRO A 51 6.16 -8.71 0.25
C PRO A 51 5.63 -8.37 -1.16
N GLN A 52 6.50 -8.09 -2.13
CA GLN A 52 6.00 -7.82 -3.49
C GLN A 52 5.21 -9.00 -4.10
N ASP A 53 5.36 -10.18 -3.48
CA ASP A 53 4.61 -11.42 -3.70
C ASP A 53 3.43 -11.63 -2.75
N ALA A 54 3.10 -10.65 -1.90
CA ALA A 54 1.91 -10.75 -1.09
C ALA A 54 0.70 -10.78 -2.03
N PRO A 55 -0.14 -11.81 -1.93
CA PRO A 55 -1.32 -11.92 -2.78
C PRO A 55 -2.11 -10.63 -2.64
N LYS A 56 -2.51 -10.05 -3.79
CA LYS A 56 -3.42 -8.91 -3.84
C LYS A 56 -4.54 -9.16 -2.84
N PRO A 57 -4.86 -8.22 -1.93
CA PRO A 57 -5.93 -8.45 -0.96
C PRO A 57 -7.16 -8.92 -1.74
N ALA A 58 -7.72 -10.06 -1.32
CA ALA A 58 -8.87 -10.64 -2.00
C ALA A 58 -9.94 -9.56 -2.16
N PRO A 59 -10.60 -9.48 -3.32
CA PRO A 59 -11.67 -8.51 -3.48
C PRO A 59 -12.71 -8.72 -2.38
N PRO A 60 -13.29 -7.64 -1.83
CA PRO A 60 -14.32 -7.77 -0.82
C PRO A 60 -15.46 -8.64 -1.37
N PRO A 61 -16.12 -9.44 -0.50
CA PRO A 61 -17.19 -10.32 -0.92
C PRO A 61 -18.32 -9.52 -1.57
N LEU A 62 -19.01 -10.16 -2.52
CA LEU A 62 -20.24 -9.62 -3.08
C LEU A 62 -21.33 -9.67 -2.01
N ILE A 63 -22.06 -8.57 -1.86
CA ILE A 63 -23.18 -8.42 -0.94
C ILE A 63 -24.45 -8.42 -1.78
N ASP A 64 -25.38 -9.32 -1.49
CA ASP A 64 -26.68 -9.34 -2.15
C ASP A 64 -27.62 -8.28 -1.57
N ARG A 65 -28.32 -7.55 -2.45
CA ARG A 65 -29.14 -6.39 -2.10
C ARG A 65 -30.34 -6.22 -3.02
N SER A 66 -31.36 -5.54 -2.52
CA SER A 66 -32.48 -5.06 -3.33
C SER A 66 -32.28 -3.60 -3.72
N CYS A 67 -32.58 -3.27 -4.98
CA CYS A 67 -32.54 -1.91 -5.52
C CYS A 67 -33.59 -1.03 -4.83
N LEU A 68 -33.20 0.18 -4.41
CA LEU A 68 -34.15 1.14 -3.83
C LEU A 68 -35.14 1.72 -4.84
N ASN A 69 -34.83 1.69 -6.14
CA ASN A 69 -35.71 2.25 -7.17
C ASN A 69 -36.71 1.21 -7.70
N CYS A 70 -36.24 0.02 -8.09
CA CYS A 70 -37.06 -0.99 -8.76
C CYS A 70 -37.26 -2.28 -7.96
N GLY A 71 -36.68 -2.41 -6.76
CA GLY A 71 -36.79 -3.61 -5.92
C GLY A 71 -35.98 -4.82 -6.41
N ALA A 72 -35.39 -4.79 -7.60
CA ALA A 72 -34.63 -5.90 -8.17
C ALA A 72 -33.43 -6.31 -7.30
N GLY A 73 -33.23 -7.62 -7.16
CA GLY A 73 -32.05 -8.19 -6.50
C GLY A 73 -30.78 -7.98 -7.33
N PHE A 74 -29.69 -7.57 -6.70
CA PHE A 74 -28.38 -7.40 -7.32
C PHE A 74 -27.25 -7.55 -6.29
N SER A 75 -26.09 -8.03 -6.75
CA SER A 75 -24.92 -8.21 -5.87
C SER A 75 -23.87 -7.12 -6.10
N VAL A 76 -23.31 -6.56 -5.02
CA VAL A 76 -22.36 -5.44 -5.08
C VAL A 76 -21.25 -5.54 -4.04
N ARG A 77 -20.06 -5.05 -4.39
CA ARG A 77 -18.89 -4.99 -3.47
C ARG A 77 -18.95 -3.83 -2.47
N SER A 78 -19.61 -2.74 -2.84
CA SER A 78 -19.71 -1.53 -2.02
C SER A 78 -20.95 -1.56 -1.14
N PRO A 79 -20.82 -1.43 0.20
CA PRO A 79 -21.96 -1.35 1.11
C PRO A 79 -22.72 -0.02 0.99
N PHE A 80 -22.25 0.92 0.17
CA PHE A 80 -22.93 2.18 -0.08
C PHE A 80 -23.77 2.17 -1.36
N LEU A 81 -23.61 1.17 -2.23
CA LEU A 81 -24.39 1.10 -3.47
C LEU A 81 -25.80 0.56 -3.18
N ARG A 82 -26.81 1.32 -3.60
CA ARG A 82 -28.23 1.05 -3.32
C ARG A 82 -29.11 0.93 -4.57
N LEU A 83 -28.56 1.25 -5.74
CA LEU A 83 -29.26 1.15 -7.03
C LEU A 83 -28.66 0.02 -7.84
N CYS A 84 -29.50 -0.75 -8.53
CA CYS A 84 -29.01 -1.75 -9.47
C CYS A 84 -28.28 -1.09 -10.66
N PRO A 85 -27.48 -1.86 -11.42
CA PRO A 85 -26.74 -1.33 -12.58
C PRO A 85 -27.64 -0.61 -13.59
N THR A 86 -28.85 -1.11 -13.80
CA THR A 86 -29.85 -0.52 -14.72
C THR A 86 -30.29 0.87 -14.26
N CYS A 87 -30.88 0.98 -13.06
CA CYS A 87 -31.37 2.26 -12.55
C CYS A 87 -30.26 3.28 -12.32
N ARG A 88 -29.01 2.85 -12.15
CA ARG A 88 -27.87 3.75 -12.06
C ARG A 88 -27.44 4.29 -13.42
N ALA A 89 -27.58 3.51 -14.49
CA ALA A 89 -27.27 3.94 -15.85
C ALA A 89 -28.32 4.90 -16.43
N GLU A 90 -29.50 4.94 -15.83
CA GLU A 90 -30.61 5.84 -16.18
C GLU A 90 -30.57 7.18 -15.41
N CYS A 91 -29.56 7.41 -14.55
CA CYS A 91 -29.33 8.68 -13.84
C CYS A 91 -28.42 9.63 -14.62
#